data_AF-A0A8J8CV98-F1
#
_entry.id   AF-A0A8J8CV98-F1
#
_cell.length_a   1.000
_cell.length_b   1.000
_cell.length_c   1.000
_cell.angle_alpha   90.00
_cell.angle_beta   90.00
_cell.angle_gamma   90.00
#
_symmetry.space_group_name_H-M   'P 1'
#
loop_
_entity.id
_entity.type
_entity.pdbx_description
1 polymer ?
#
loop_
_entity_poly.entity_id
_entity_poly.type
_entity_poly.pdbx_seq_one_letter_code
_entity_poly.pdbx_strand_id
1 'polypeptide(L)'
;MRALHASPTAGDPALVAVLTLAGLGSAVVLGLGLAAFARRRSASYLLVALAVATLVARTAVAALTMAGVVPDASHHLSEHALDVLMVALVIAAVYRARTTAPDVRGEEA
;
A
#
# COMPACT_ATOMS: atom_id res chain seq x y z
N MET A 1 -30.74 6.51 -23.97
CA MET A 1 -30.36 6.45 -22.53
C MET A 1 -28.92 5.98 -22.46
N ARG A 2 -28.04 6.77 -21.83
CA ARG A 2 -26.57 6.64 -21.89
C ARG A 2 -26.08 5.48 -20.99
N ALA A 3 -25.57 4.41 -21.60
CA ALA A 3 -24.79 3.37 -20.96
C ALA A 3 -23.36 3.86 -20.68
N LEU A 4 -23.16 4.86 -19.81
CA LEU A 4 -21.82 5.47 -19.63
C LEU A 4 -21.06 5.10 -18.36
N HIS A 5 -21.67 4.61 -17.28
CA HIS A 5 -20.92 4.04 -16.16
C HIS A 5 -21.71 2.88 -15.54
N ALA A 6 -21.50 1.67 -16.05
CA ALA A 6 -21.84 0.49 -15.27
C ALA A 6 -20.86 0.47 -14.08
N SER A 7 -21.34 0.82 -12.89
CA SER A 7 -20.55 0.64 -11.68
C SER A 7 -20.31 -0.86 -11.48
N PRO A 8 -19.06 -1.30 -11.33
CA PRO A 8 -18.77 -2.69 -11.02
C PRO A 8 -19.56 -3.11 -9.78
N THR A 9 -20.36 -4.16 -9.90
CA THR A 9 -21.02 -4.80 -8.76
C THR A 9 -20.04 -5.79 -8.12
N ALA A 10 -20.22 -6.12 -6.84
CA ALA A 10 -19.34 -7.06 -6.12
C ALA A 10 -19.14 -8.42 -6.85
N GLY A 11 -20.08 -8.86 -7.70
CA GLY A 11 -19.96 -10.08 -8.51
C GLY A 11 -19.26 -9.91 -9.87
N ASP A 12 -18.76 -8.73 -10.21
CA ASP A 12 -18.13 -8.47 -11.51
C ASP A 12 -16.79 -9.22 -11.62
N PRO A 13 -16.62 -10.15 -12.58
CA PRO A 13 -15.39 -10.90 -12.75
C PRO A 13 -14.16 -10.01 -13.01
N ALA A 14 -14.34 -8.84 -13.63
CA ALA A 14 -13.25 -7.89 -13.85
C ALA A 14 -12.75 -7.29 -12.52
N LEU A 15 -13.68 -6.91 -11.64
CA LEU A 15 -13.34 -6.40 -10.31
C LEU A 15 -12.60 -7.46 -9.49
N VAL A 16 -13.10 -8.70 -9.48
CA VAL A 16 -12.45 -9.83 -8.78
C VAL A 16 -11.03 -10.07 -9.31
N ALA A 17 -10.84 -10.04 -10.63
CA ALA A 17 -9.52 -10.24 -11.25
C ALA A 17 -8.53 -9.14 -10.85
N VAL A 18 -8.95 -7.87 -10.91
CA VAL A 18 -8.12 -6.73 -10.51
C VAL A 18 -7.78 -6.79 -9.02
N LEU A 19 -8.74 -7.13 -8.17
CA LEU A 19 -8.52 -7.22 -6.72
C LEU A 19 -7.55 -8.36 -6.37
N THR A 20 -7.65 -9.49 -7.08
CA THR A 20 -6.74 -10.62 -6.94
C THR A 20 -5.32 -10.24 -7.35
N LEU A 21 -5.17 -9.56 -8.51
CA LEU A 21 -3.87 -9.07 -8.98
C LEU A 21 -3.26 -8.05 -8.02
N ALA A 22 -4.06 -7.11 -7.53
CA ALA A 22 -3.65 -6.10 -6.55
C ALA A 22 -3.16 -6.76 -5.26
N GLY A 23 -3.90 -7.75 -4.74
CA GLY A 23 -3.55 -8.49 -3.54
C GLY A 23 -2.25 -9.27 -3.70
N LEU A 24 -2.12 -10.06 -4.77
CA LEU A 24 -0.93 -10.85 -5.04
C LEU A 24 0.30 -9.97 -5.29
N GLY A 25 0.16 -8.94 -6.13
CA GLY A 25 1.24 -8.01 -6.42
C GLY A 25 1.74 -7.30 -5.15
N SER A 26 0.82 -6.80 -4.32
CA SER A 26 1.16 -6.16 -3.06
C SER A 26 1.82 -7.12 -2.08
N ALA A 27 1.35 -8.37 -1.99
CA ALA A 27 1.95 -9.40 -1.13
C ALA A 27 3.38 -9.76 -1.55
N VAL A 28 3.64 -9.88 -2.87
CA VAL A 28 4.99 -10.12 -3.40
C VAL A 28 5.92 -8.95 -3.05
N VAL A 29 5.48 -7.71 -3.31
CA VAL A 29 6.30 -6.52 -3.01
C VAL A 29 6.53 -6.39 -1.49
N LEU A 30 5.53 -6.71 -0.66
CA LEU A 30 5.69 -6.74 0.78
C LEU A 30 6.74 -7.76 1.21
N GLY A 31 6.67 -8.98 0.67
CA GLY A 31 7.66 -10.03 0.93
C GLY A 31 9.08 -9.60 0.55
N LEU A 32 9.25 -8.94 -0.60
CA LEU A 32 10.54 -8.38 -1.02
C LEU A 32 11.03 -7.26 -0.08
N GLY A 33 10.13 -6.38 0.36
CA GLY A 33 10.41 -5.32 1.33
C GLY A 33 10.86 -5.87 2.69
N LEU A 34 10.16 -6.88 3.20
CA LEU A 34 10.52 -7.59 4.43
C LEU A 34 11.85 -8.33 4.28
N ALA A 35 12.11 -8.98 3.13
CA ALA A 35 13.39 -9.63 2.87
C ALA A 35 14.55 -8.60 2.80
N ALA A 36 14.33 -7.44 2.19
CA ALA A 36 15.30 -6.36 2.17
C ALA A 36 15.57 -5.81 3.58
N PHE A 37 14.52 -5.64 4.40
CA PHE A 37 14.63 -5.26 5.80
C PHE A 37 15.40 -6.32 6.61
N ALA A 38 15.10 -7.61 6.44
CA ALA A 38 15.81 -8.69 7.12
C ALA A 38 17.32 -8.69 6.78
N ARG A 39 17.68 -8.41 5.52
CA ARG A 39 19.07 -8.34 5.08
C ARG A 39 19.81 -7.10 5.54
N ARG A 40 19.18 -5.92 5.53
CA ARG A 40 19.86 -4.62 5.76
C ARG A 40 19.58 -4.00 7.13
N ARG A 41 18.57 -4.49 7.86
CA ARG A 41 18.14 -4.07 9.21
C ARG A 41 17.99 -2.54 9.41
N SER A 42 17.73 -1.80 8.33
CA SER A 42 17.54 -0.34 8.38
C SER A 42 16.06 0.02 8.51
N ALA A 43 15.77 1.02 9.35
CA ALA A 43 14.42 1.51 9.62
C ALA A 43 13.69 2.01 8.36
N SER A 44 14.41 2.55 7.37
CA SER A 44 13.79 2.99 6.10
C SER A 44 13.18 1.83 5.32
N TYR A 45 13.80 0.64 5.31
CA TYR A 45 13.22 -0.54 4.67
C TYR A 45 11.99 -1.06 5.39
N LEU A 46 11.95 -0.97 6.73
CA LEU A 46 10.77 -1.31 7.50
C LEU A 46 9.59 -0.38 7.17
N LEU A 47 9.85 0.94 7.10
CA LEU A 47 8.81 1.92 6.77
C LEU A 47 8.24 1.72 5.37
N VAL A 48 9.08 1.42 4.38
CA VAL A 48 8.62 1.05 3.04
C VAL A 48 7.81 -0.25 3.07
N ALA A 49 8.26 -1.27 3.80
CA ALA A 49 7.51 -2.53 3.92
C ALA A 49 6.14 -2.30 4.56
N LEU A 50 6.06 -1.47 5.61
CA LEU A 50 4.79 -1.09 6.23
C LEU A 50 3.89 -0.30 5.27
N ALA A 51 4.46 0.59 4.45
CA ALA A 51 3.70 1.30 3.42
C ALA A 51 3.12 0.35 2.35
N VAL A 52 3.83 -0.71 1.99
CA VAL A 52 3.29 -1.74 1.08
C VAL A 52 2.26 -2.61 1.79
N ALA A 53 2.43 -2.87 3.09
CA ALA A 53 1.45 -3.60 3.88
C ALA A 53 0.08 -2.89 3.93
N THR A 54 0.03 -1.55 3.86
CA THR A 54 -1.25 -0.84 3.79
C THR A 54 -1.98 -1.08 2.46
N LEU A 55 -1.29 -1.33 1.35
CA LEU A 55 -1.93 -1.75 0.08
C LEU A 55 -2.56 -3.13 0.20
N VAL A 56 -1.90 -4.06 0.89
CA VAL A 56 -2.46 -5.39 1.20
C VAL A 56 -3.70 -5.24 2.07
N ALA A 57 -3.63 -4.43 3.13
CA ALA A 57 -4.75 -4.15 4.01
C ALA A 57 -5.92 -3.49 3.25
N ARG A 58 -5.63 -2.56 2.33
CA ARG A 58 -6.64 -1.89 1.51
C ARG A 58 -7.37 -2.90 0.62
N THR A 59 -6.62 -3.78 -0.03
CA THR A 59 -7.17 -4.87 -0.85
C THR A 59 -8.03 -5.81 0.01
N ALA A 60 -7.61 -6.11 1.24
CA ALA A 60 -8.39 -6.92 2.18
C ALA A 60 -9.70 -6.24 2.59
N VAL A 61 -9.70 -4.93 2.86
CA VAL A 61 -10.94 -4.17 3.16
C VAL A 61 -11.93 -4.27 2.01
N ALA A 62 -11.46 -4.08 0.77
CA ALA A 62 -12.31 -4.24 -0.41
C ALA A 62 -12.88 -5.67 -0.55
N ALA A 63 -12.05 -6.70 -0.33
CA ALA A 63 -12.49 -8.10 -0.38
C ALA A 63 -13.49 -8.44 0.72
N LEU A 64 -13.28 -7.94 1.94
CA LEU A 64 -14.19 -8.12 3.07
C LEU A 64 -15.52 -7.39 2.85
N THR A 65 -15.50 -6.24 2.19
CA THR A 65 -16.71 -5.51 1.79
C THR A 65 -17.51 -6.33 0.77
N MET A 66 -16.84 -6.88 -0.25
CA MET A 66 -17.48 -7.78 -1.23
C MET A 66 -18.07 -9.05 -0.59
N ALA A 67 -17.45 -9.55 0.48
CA ALA A 67 -17.95 -10.68 1.26
C ALA A 67 -19.08 -10.30 2.25
N GLY A 68 -19.46 -9.02 2.33
CA GLY A 68 -20.50 -8.50 3.23
C GLY A 68 -20.05 -8.40 4.70
N VAL A 69 -18.75 -8.49 4.98
CA VAL A 69 -18.19 -8.40 6.34
C VAL A 69 -17.98 -6.96 6.79
N VAL A 70 -17.47 -6.11 5.89
CA VAL A 70 -17.31 -4.66 6.14
C VAL A 70 -18.50 -3.91 5.55
N PRO A 71 -19.15 -3.01 6.30
CA PRO A 71 -20.29 -2.24 5.78
C PRO A 71 -19.91 -1.27 4.67
N ASP A 72 -20.76 -1.18 3.63
CA ASP A 72 -20.61 -0.28 2.49
C ASP A 72 -20.44 1.20 2.90
N ALA A 73 -21.04 1.60 4.01
CA ALA A 73 -20.95 2.97 4.52
C ALA A 73 -19.55 3.33 5.06
N SER A 74 -18.73 2.34 5.41
CA SER A 74 -17.49 2.53 6.18
C SER A 74 -16.21 2.11 5.47
N HIS A 75 -16.28 1.28 4.42
CA HIS A 75 -15.08 0.82 3.72
C HIS A 75 -14.33 1.97 3.08
N HIS A 76 -15.03 2.98 2.52
CA HIS A 76 -14.38 4.13 1.88
C HIS A 76 -13.50 4.92 2.85
N LEU A 77 -13.98 5.13 4.07
CA LEU A 77 -13.19 5.80 5.11
C LEU A 77 -11.95 4.98 5.45
N SER A 78 -12.09 3.66 5.58
CA SER A 78 -10.97 2.75 5.86
C SER A 78 -9.93 2.77 4.73
N GLU A 79 -10.38 2.73 3.48
CA GLU A 79 -9.50 2.81 2.30
C GLU A 79 -8.76 4.15 2.24
N HIS A 80 -9.45 5.28 2.44
CA HIS A 80 -8.82 6.60 2.46
C HIS A 80 -7.85 6.76 3.64
N ALA A 81 -8.17 6.22 4.80
CA ALA A 81 -7.26 6.24 5.95
C ALA A 81 -5.97 5.45 5.66
N LEU A 82 -6.09 4.30 4.99
CA LEU A 82 -4.94 3.49 4.58
C LEU A 82 -4.08 4.21 3.53
N ASP A 83 -4.67 4.99 2.64
CA ASP A 83 -3.93 5.82 1.68
C ASP A 83 -3.13 6.92 2.36
N VAL A 84 -3.74 7.63 3.32
CA VAL A 84 -3.04 8.65 4.12
C VAL A 84 -1.88 8.02 4.90
N LEU A 85 -2.11 6.86 5.52
CA LEU A 85 -1.08 6.12 6.25
C LEU A 85 0.06 5.68 5.32
N MET A 86 -0.27 5.17 4.13
CA MET A 86 0.71 4.77 3.12
C MET A 86 1.65 5.93 2.78
N VAL A 87 1.08 7.09 2.43
CA VAL A 87 1.86 8.28 2.06
C VAL A 87 2.70 8.77 3.23
N ALA A 88 2.15 8.81 4.44
CA ALA A 88 2.88 9.21 5.64
C ALA A 88 4.09 8.29 5.91
N LEU A 89 3.93 6.98 5.77
CA LEU A 89 5.00 6.00 5.93
C LEU A 89 6.09 6.15 4.86
N VAL A 90 5.71 6.39 3.61
CA VAL A 90 6.67 6.66 2.52
C VAL A 90 7.47 7.93 2.81
N ILE A 91 6.81 9.02 3.20
CA ILE A 91 7.49 10.28 3.57
C ILE A 91 8.46 10.04 4.74
N ALA A 92 8.02 9.33 5.78
CA ALA A 92 8.86 8.98 6.91
C ALA A 92 10.08 8.15 6.48
N ALA A 93 9.91 7.20 5.55
CA ALA A 93 11.00 6.37 5.03
C ALA A 93 12.07 7.21 4.32
N VAL A 94 11.63 8.14 3.46
CA VAL A 94 12.49 9.07 2.72
C VAL A 94 13.22 10.03 3.66
N TYR A 95 12.49 10.61 4.61
CA TYR A 95 13.07 11.50 5.62
C TYR A 95 14.18 10.78 6.39
N ARG A 96 13.90 9.57 6.91
CA ARG A 96 14.90 8.76 7.62
C ARG A 96 16.11 8.45 6.75
N ALA A 97 15.90 8.01 5.51
CA ALA A 97 17.00 7.67 4.60
C ALA A 97 17.92 8.86 4.34
N ARG A 98 17.35 10.06 4.15
CA ARG A 98 18.12 11.29 3.94
C ARG A 98 18.87 11.75 5.19
N THR A 99 18.27 11.63 6.37
CA THR A 99 18.93 12.04 7.62
C THR A 99 20.13 11.16 8.00
N THR A 100 20.21 9.94 7.47
CA THR A 100 21.30 9.01 7.75
C THR A 100 22.39 8.97 6.67
N ALA A 101 22.23 9.70 5.56
CA ALA A 101 23.21 9.76 4.49
C ALA A 101 24.31 10.80 4.85
N PRO A 102 25.61 10.47 4.73
CA PRO A 102 26.70 11.44 4.93
C PRO A 102 26.60 12.60 3.94
N ASP A 103 26.94 13.82 4.36
CA ASP A 103 27.05 14.97 3.46
C ASP A 103 28.34 14.86 2.64
N VAL A 104 28.23 14.50 1.37
CA VAL A 104 29.38 14.28 0.46
C VAL A 104 29.95 15.61 -0.08
N ARG A 105 29.46 16.78 0.37
CA ARG A 105 29.84 18.11 -0.16
C ARG A 105 30.94 18.85 0.60
N GLY A 106 31.76 18.17 1.42
CA GLY A 106 32.66 18.84 2.36
C GLY A 106 34.18 18.72 2.14
N GLU A 107 34.69 17.96 1.17
CA GLU A 107 36.13 17.58 1.14
C GLU A 107 36.95 18.17 -0.04
N GLU A 108 36.46 19.18 -0.76
CA GLU A 108 37.22 19.85 -1.84
C GLU A 108 37.55 21.33 -1.54
N ALA A 109 38.05 21.65 -0.34
CA ALA A 109 38.56 23.00 -0.02
C ALA A 109 39.92 22.94 0.70
#